data_AF-A0A920QA09-F1
#
_entry.id   AF-A0A920QA09-F1
#
_cell.length_a   1.000
_cell.length_b   1.000
_cell.length_c   1.000
_cell.angle_alpha   90.00
_cell.angle_beta   90.00
_cell.angle_gamma   90.00
#
_symmetry.space_group_name_H-M   'P 1'
#
loop_
_entity.id
_entity.type
_entity.pdbx_description
1 polymer ?
#
loop_
_entity_poly.entity_id
_entity_poly.type
_entity_poly.pdbx_seq_one_letter_code
_entity_poly.pdbx_strand_id
1 'polypeptide(L)' 'MICLTPHALENPVEVTQEEFDKLVHMKERGWSHCDSKEEFLAKLHYLRRGLTQGKIAEIEFLEREKKLVINYWNRGS' A
#
# COMPACT_ATOMS: atom_id res chain seq x y z
N MET A 1 16.41 1.74 0.53
CA MET A 1 15.24 2.09 1.36
C MET A 1 14.12 2.53 0.44
N ILE A 2 12.88 2.11 0.72
CA ILE A 2 11.68 2.58 0.04
C ILE A 2 10.96 3.51 1.01
N CYS A 3 10.75 4.74 0.58
CA CYS A 3 9.99 5.72 1.36
C CYS A 3 8.49 5.57 1.05
N LEU A 4 7.72 5.20 2.07
CA LEU A 4 6.29 4.94 1.98
C LEU A 4 5.44 6.20 2.21
N THR A 5 6.03 7.25 2.77
CA THR A 5 5.41 8.57 2.95
C THR A 5 6.30 9.65 2.36
N PRO A 6 5.82 10.88 2.13
CA PRO A 6 6.68 11.97 1.70
C PRO A 6 7.84 12.22 2.69
N HIS A 7 9.04 12.45 2.17
CA HIS A 7 10.23 12.81 2.98
C HIS A 7 10.08 14.14 3.74
N ALA A 8 9.13 14.98 3.35
CA ALA A 8 8.84 16.25 4.01
C ALA A 8 8.14 16.09 5.37
N LEU A 9 7.68 14.89 5.73
CA LEU A 9 7.14 14.63 7.06
C LEU A 9 8.26 14.52 8.09
N GLU A 10 8.02 14.98 9.31
CA GLU A 10 9.01 14.92 10.41
C GLU A 10 9.46 13.48 10.72
N ASN A 11 8.61 12.48 10.47
CA ASN A 11 8.91 11.06 10.66
C ASN A 11 8.45 10.27 9.42
N PRO A 12 9.26 10.22 8.34
CA PRO A 12 8.91 9.46 7.16
C PRO A 12 8.95 7.96 7.47
N VAL A 13 8.00 7.21 6.93
CA VAL A 13 7.99 5.75 7.03
C VAL A 13 8.88 5.21 5.93
N GLU A 14 10.00 4.61 6.32
CA GLU A 14 10.95 3.97 5.42
C GLU A 14 11.07 2.48 5.75
N VAL A 15 11.11 1.67 4.69
CA VAL A 15 11.28 0.21 4.80
C VAL A 15 12.39 -0.27 3.88
N THR A 16 13.00 -1.40 4.22
CA THR A 16 13.90 -2.12 3.32
C THR A 16 13.11 -2.74 2.15
N GLN A 17 13.81 -3.17 1.10
CA GLN A 17 13.18 -3.90 -0.01
C GLN A 17 12.54 -5.20 0.48
N GLU A 18 13.21 -5.94 1.36
CA GLU A 18 12.69 -7.20 1.92
C GLU A 18 11.41 -7.00 2.75
N GLU A 19 11.38 -5.96 3.59
CA GLU A 19 10.18 -5.61 4.37
C GLU A 19 9.04 -5.18 3.46
N PHE A 20 9.33 -4.35 2.46
CA PHE A 20 8.34 -3.96 1.46
C PHE A 20 7.73 -5.16 0.77
N ASP A 21 8.56 -6.09 0.30
CA ASP A 21 8.09 -7.30 -0.39
C ASP A 21 7.25 -8.17 0.55
N LYS A 22 7.63 -8.31 1.82
CA LYS A 22 6.81 -9.01 2.83
C LYS A 22 5.45 -8.33 2.98
N LEU A 23 5.42 -7.02 3.21
CA LEU A 23 4.20 -6.24 3.42
C LEU A 23 3.25 -6.30 2.21
N VAL A 24 3.78 -6.21 0.99
CA VAL A 24 2.97 -6.27 -0.24
C VAL A 24 2.37 -7.67 -0.45
N HIS A 25 3.06 -8.73 -0.04
CA HIS A 25 2.61 -10.10 -0.27
C HIS A 25 1.80 -10.71 0.89
N MET A 26 1.63 -9.99 2.01
CA MET A 26 0.69 -10.36 3.09
C MET A 26 -0.75 -10.40 2.57
N LYS A 27 -1.41 -11.55 2.74
CA LYS A 27 -2.75 -11.84 2.17
C LYS A 27 -3.64 -12.68 3.09
N GLU A 28 -3.35 -12.75 4.39
CA GLU A 28 -4.05 -13.64 5.33
C GLU A 28 -5.58 -13.44 5.33
N ARG A 29 -6.07 -12.24 5.01
CA ARG A 29 -7.51 -11.90 4.88
C ARG A 29 -7.87 -11.27 3.53
N GLY A 30 -7.09 -11.58 2.51
CA GLY A 30 -7.17 -10.96 1.19
C GLY A 30 -6.25 -9.74 1.06
N TRP A 31 -5.86 -9.44 -0.19
CA TRP A 31 -4.80 -8.47 -0.45
C TRP A 31 -5.14 -7.04 0.01
N SER A 32 -6.41 -6.64 -0.08
CA SER A 32 -6.86 -5.31 0.36
C SER A 32 -7.14 -5.22 1.87
N HIS A 33 -6.95 -6.29 2.64
CA HIS A 33 -6.98 -6.21 4.10
C HIS A 33 -5.59 -5.82 4.61
N CYS A 34 -5.52 -4.89 5.55
CA CYS A 34 -4.25 -4.40 6.09
C CYS A 34 -4.36 -4.24 7.60
N ASP A 35 -3.50 -4.93 8.34
CA ASP A 35 -3.49 -4.92 9.80
C ASP A 35 -2.66 -3.76 10.35
N SER A 36 -1.67 -3.27 9.60
CA SER A 36 -0.79 -2.17 10.00
C SER A 36 -0.80 -0.99 9.02
N LYS A 37 -0.31 0.17 9.49
CA LYS A 37 -0.15 1.37 8.66
C LYS A 37 0.90 1.13 7.57
N GLU A 38 1.97 0.44 7.92
CA GLU A 38 3.08 0.09 7.05
C GLU A 38 2.60 -0.81 5.90
N GLU A 39 1.76 -1.80 6.20
CA GLU A 39 1.19 -2.69 5.19
C GLU A 39 0.29 -1.93 4.21
N PHE A 40 -0.59 -1.08 4.74
CA PHE A 40 -1.44 -0.21 3.93
C PHE A 40 -0.62 0.68 3.00
N LEU A 41 0.39 1.38 3.54
CA LEU A 41 1.22 2.28 2.76
C LEU A 41 2.06 1.53 1.71
N ALA A 42 2.61 0.36 2.05
CA ALA A 42 3.39 -0.46 1.11
C ALA A 42 2.53 -0.93 -0.06
N LYS A 43 1.33 -1.44 0.20
CA LYS A 43 0.38 -1.87 -0.83
C LYS A 43 -0.11 -0.70 -1.69
N LEU A 44 -0.37 0.46 -1.09
CA LEU A 44 -0.73 1.66 -1.84
C LEU A 44 0.42 2.12 -2.76
N HIS A 45 1.65 2.12 -2.25
CA HIS A 45 2.84 2.43 -3.03
C HIS A 45 3.01 1.44 -4.19
N TYR A 46 2.79 0.15 -3.95
CA TYR A 46 2.83 -0.89 -4.99
C TYR A 46 1.81 -0.63 -6.13
N LEU A 47 0.56 -0.28 -5.79
CA LEU A 47 -0.46 0.07 -6.79
C LEU A 47 -0.07 1.29 -7.61
N ARG A 48 0.39 2.37 -6.96
CA ARG A 48 0.82 3.60 -7.63
C ARG A 48 1.98 3.33 -8.59
N ARG A 49 2.96 2.55 -8.15
CA ARG A 49 4.08 2.12 -9.00
C ARG A 49 3.59 1.30 -10.20
N GLY A 50 2.63 0.40 -10.00
CA GLY A 50 2.00 -0.37 -11.08
C GLY A 50 1.34 0.53 -12.12
N LEU A 51 0.60 1.56 -11.68
CA LEU A 51 -0.04 2.55 -12.55
C LEU A 51 0.99 3.36 -13.33
N THR A 52 2.00 3.94 -12.65
CA THR A 52 3.06 4.73 -13.30
C THR A 52 3.87 3.90 -14.32
N GLN A 53 4.03 2.60 -14.08
CA GLN A 53 4.71 1.68 -14.99
C GLN A 53 3.81 1.14 -16.11
N GLY A 54 2.53 1.50 -16.15
CA GLY A 54 1.57 1.00 -17.15
C GLY A 54 1.24 -0.49 -16.99
N LYS A 55 1.49 -1.08 -15.82
CA LYS A 55 1.21 -2.51 -15.55
C LYS A 55 -0.25 -2.78 -15.21
N ILE A 56 -0.96 -1.75 -14.74
CA ILE A 56 -2.40 -1.79 -14.46
C ILE A 56 -3.04 -0.56 -15.09
N ALA A 57 -4.30 -0.70 -15.51
CA ALA A 57 -5.08 0.43 -16.02
C ALA A 57 -5.54 1.34 -14.87
N GLU A 58 -5.88 2.58 -15.20
CA GLU A 58 -6.41 3.55 -14.23
C GLU A 58 -7.68 3.05 -13.53
N ILE A 59 -8.61 2.43 -14.28
CA ILE A 59 -9.83 1.86 -13.71
C ILE A 59 -9.51 0.77 -12.68
N GLU A 60 -8.58 -0.14 -13.01
CA GLU A 60 -8.13 -1.20 -12.11
C GLU A 60 -7.45 -0.62 -10.85
N PHE A 61 -6.64 0.42 -11.02
CA PHE A 61 -6.03 1.15 -9.91
C PHE A 61 -7.09 1.73 -8.97
N LEU A 62 -8.07 2.48 -9.50
CA LEU A 62 -9.10 3.14 -8.71
C LEU A 62 -9.94 2.14 -7.91
N GLU A 63 -10.32 1.02 -8.53
CA GLU A 63 -11.08 -0.03 -7.82
C GLU A 63 -10.28 -0.65 -6.68
N ARG A 64 -8.99 -0.93 -6.90
CA ARG A 64 -8.11 -1.55 -5.89
C ARG A 64 -7.74 -0.58 -4.77
N GLU A 65 -7.43 0.67 -5.11
CA GLU A 65 -7.17 1.73 -4.15
C GLU A 65 -8.38 1.95 -3.25
N LYS A 66 -9.58 2.07 -3.83
CA LYS A 66 -10.83 2.22 -3.06
C LYS A 66 -11.04 1.09 -2.06
N LYS A 67 -10.88 -0.17 -2.48
CA LYS A 67 -11.00 -1.33 -1.59
C LYS A 67 -9.96 -1.29 -0.45
N LEU A 68 -8.72 -0.95 -0.78
CA LEU A 68 -7.63 -0.85 0.18
C LEU A 68 -7.90 0.22 1.25
N VAL A 69 -8.32 1.42 0.82
CA VAL A 69 -8.63 2.55 1.71
C VAL A 69 -9.82 2.26 2.61
N ILE A 70 -10.93 1.75 2.05
CA ILE A 70 -12.14 1.44 2.82
C ILE A 70 -11.86 0.38 3.89
N ASN A 71 -11.18 -0.70 3.52
CA ASN A 71 -10.87 -1.77 4.47
C ASN A 71 -9.96 -1.29 5.59
N TYR A 72 -8.93 -0.49 5.26
CA TYR A 72 -8.02 0.06 6.26
C TYR A 72 -8.72 1.06 7.20
N TRP A 73 -9.62 1.89 6.67
CA TRP A 73 -10.36 2.84 7.48
C TRP A 73 -11.35 2.14 8.43
N ASN A 74 -12.03 1.10 7.95
CA ASN A 74 -13.07 0.40 8.69
C ASN A 74 -12.54 -0.59 9.74
N ARG A 75 -11.24 -0.86 9.81
CA ARG A 75 -10.66 -1.77 10.82
C ARG A 75 -10.83 -1.30 12.27
N GLY A 76 -11.18 -0.03 12.48
CA GLY A 76 -11.36 0.60 13.78
C GLY A 76 -12.82 1.01 14.08
N SER A 77 -13.79 0.60 13.27
CA SER A 77 -15.24 0.75 13.54
C SER A 77 -15.83 -0.51 14.15
#